data_AF-A0A6P0UQY5-F1
#
_entry.id   AF-A0A6P0UQY5-F1
#
_cell.length_a   1.000
_cell.length_b   1.000
_cell.length_c   1.000
_cell.angle_alpha   90.00
_cell.angle_beta   90.00
_cell.angle_gamma   90.00
#
_symmetry.space_group_name_H-M   'P 1'
#
loop_
_entity.id
_entity.type
_entity.pdbx_description
1 polymer ?
#
loop_
_entity_poly.entity_id
_entity_poly.type
_entity_poly.pdbx_seq_one_letter_code
_entity_poly.pdbx_strand_id
1 'polypeptide(L)' 'MKKIKKNVGIGILITWVAFFMWELQVQKWIDKMEEPVMRLDLVIILPGILLMTLYFLLKN' A
#
# COMPACT_ATOMS: atom_id res chain seq x y z
N MET A 1 18.60 -19.71 11.02
CA MET A 1 17.76 -18.79 10.22
C MET A 1 16.42 -19.46 9.94
N LYS A 2 15.38 -19.07 10.69
CA LYS A 2 14.02 -19.60 10.56
C LYS A 2 13.54 -19.37 9.13
N LYS A 3 13.12 -20.43 8.43
CA LYS A 3 12.56 -20.43 7.06
C LYS A 3 11.22 -19.68 6.95
N ILE A 4 11.08 -18.52 7.58
CA ILE A 4 9.90 -17.69 7.37
C ILE A 4 10.07 -16.96 6.02
N LYS A 5 9.70 -17.75 5.00
CA LYS A 5 8.81 -17.43 3.88
C LYS A 5 9.24 -16.27 2.97
N LYS A 6 10.15 -16.57 2.02
CA LYS A 6 10.34 -15.83 0.74
C LYS A 6 9.00 -15.34 0.15
N ASN A 7 7.94 -16.14 0.27
CA ASN A 7 6.60 -15.84 -0.22
C ASN A 7 5.91 -14.66 0.49
N VAL A 8 6.19 -14.41 1.78
CA VAL A 8 5.60 -13.29 2.52
C VAL A 8 6.22 -11.96 2.09
N GLY A 9 7.55 -11.91 1.94
CA GLY A 9 8.23 -10.72 1.42
C GLY A 9 7.77 -10.36 0.01
N ILE A 10 7.57 -11.37 -0.85
CA ILE A 10 6.99 -11.19 -2.19
C ILE A 10 5.55 -10.63 -2.09
N GLY A 11 4.72 -11.14 -1.17
CA GLY A 11 3.36 -10.65 -0.97
C GLY A 11 3.30 -9.18 -0.53
N ILE A 12 4.19 -8.77 0.37
CA ILE A 12 4.31 -7.36 0.78
C ILE A 12 4.73 -6.50 -0.41
N LEU A 13 5.72 -6.94 -1.18
CA LEU A 13 6.18 -6.22 -2.38
C LEU A 13 5.04 -6.03 -3.39
N ILE A 14 4.30 -7.10 -3.70
CA ILE A 14 3.14 -7.04 -4.61
C ILE A 14 2.09 -6.05 -4.10
N THR A 15 1.82 -6.06 -2.79
CA THR A 15 0.83 -5.16 -2.17
C THR A 15 1.26 -3.68 -2.32
N TRP A 16 2.53 -3.37 -2.07
CA TRP A 16 3.06 -2.02 -2.28
C TRP A 16 3.02 -1.60 -3.76
N VAL A 17 3.40 -2.48 -4.68
CA VAL A 17 3.34 -2.20 -6.12
C VAL A 17 1.90 -1.93 -6.57
N ALA A 18 0.94 -2.74 -6.13
CA ALA A 18 -0.48 -2.54 -6.43
C ALA A 18 -0.99 -1.19 -5.89
N PHE A 19 -0.59 -0.82 -4.66
CA PHE A 19 -0.91 0.48 -4.08
C PHE A 19 -0.32 1.64 -4.89
N PHE A 20 0.94 1.57 -5.30
CA PHE A 20 1.55 2.61 -6.14
C PHE A 20 0.87 2.73 -7.50
N MET A 21 0.52 1.60 -8.13
CA MET A 21 -0.23 1.63 -9.40
C MET A 21 -1.61 2.27 -9.24
N TRP A 22 -2.31 1.97 -8.14
CA TRP A 22 -3.57 2.63 -7.79
C TRP A 22 -3.37 4.14 -7.60
N GLU A 23 -2.38 4.55 -6.82
CA GLU A 23 -2.11 5.97 -6.54
C GLU A 23 -1.81 6.76 -7.81
N LEU A 24 -1.01 6.21 -8.72
CA LEU A 24 -0.73 6.84 -10.01
C LEU A 24 -2.00 7.06 -10.84
N GLN A 25 -2.95 6.13 -10.79
CA GLN A 25 -4.22 6.27 -11.50
C GLN A 25 -5.12 7.31 -10.83
N VAL A 26 -5.14 7.36 -9.50
CA VAL A 26 -5.92 8.33 -8.76
C VAL A 26 -5.36 9.73 -8.95
N GLN A 27 -4.04 9.93 -8.95
CA GLN A 27 -3.44 11.24 -9.25
C GLN A 27 -3.86 11.76 -10.63
N LYS A 28 -3.78 10.92 -11.68
CA LYS A 28 -4.26 11.29 -13.02
C LYS A 28 -5.74 11.66 -13.07
N TRP A 29 -6.54 11.14 -12.15
CA TRP A 29 -7.96 11.46 -12.03
C TRP A 29 -8.19 12.75 -11.24
N ILE A 30 -7.44 12.97 -10.15
CA ILE A 30 -7.45 14.22 -9.37
C ILE A 30 -7.01 15.40 -10.23
N ASP A 31 -5.98 15.24 -11.07
CA ASP A 31 -5.49 16.31 -11.95
C ASP A 31 -6.55 16.79 -12.96
N LYS A 32 -7.63 16.02 -13.14
CA LYS A 32 -8.78 16.36 -14.00
C LYS A 32 -9.96 16.94 -13.22
N MET A 33 -9.88 16.99 -11.90
CA MET A 33 -10.89 17.58 -11.03
C MET A 33 -10.58 19.05 -10.78
N GLU A 34 -11.58 19.92 -10.96
CA GLU A 34 -11.44 21.35 -10.63
C GLU A 34 -11.63 21.63 -9.14
N GLU A 35 -12.27 20.70 -8.42
CA GLU A 35 -12.56 20.82 -7.00
C GLU A 35 -11.59 19.98 -6.14
N PRO A 36 -11.29 20.44 -4.91
CA PRO A 36 -10.47 19.68 -3.98
C PRO A 36 -11.17 18.36 -3.57
N VAL A 37 -10.51 17.23 -3.83
CA VAL A 37 -11.03 15.90 -3.49
C VAL A 37 -10.41 15.36 -2.20
N MET A 38 -11.26 14.93 -1.26
CA MET A 38 -10.81 14.25 -0.05
C MET A 38 -10.44 12.79 -0.34
N ARG A 39 -9.20 12.40 -0.02
CA ARG A 39 -8.64 11.06 -0.24
C ARG A 39 -8.88 10.13 0.95
N LEU A 40 -10.13 9.72 1.17
CA LEU A 40 -10.50 8.78 2.24
C LEU A 40 -9.85 7.40 2.06
N ASP A 41 -9.58 7.01 0.82
CA ASP A 41 -8.86 5.78 0.48
C ASP A 41 -7.46 5.76 1.08
N LEU A 42 -6.69 6.86 0.98
CA LEU A 42 -5.36 6.96 1.59
C LEU A 42 -5.39 6.85 3.12
N VAL A 43 -6.41 7.42 3.76
CA VAL A 43 -6.56 7.40 5.23
C VAL A 43 -6.72 5.98 5.77
N ILE A 44 -7.28 5.06 4.98
CA ILE A 44 -7.56 3.68 5.42
C ILE A 44 -6.50 2.72 4.87
N ILE A 45 -6.19 2.81 3.57
CA ILE A 45 -5.33 1.85 2.88
C ILE A 45 -3.89 1.98 3.35
N LEU A 46 -3.36 3.22 3.47
CA LEU A 46 -1.97 3.43 3.82
C LEU A 46 -1.62 2.92 5.24
N PRO A 47 -2.40 3.24 6.30
CA PRO A 47 -2.16 2.65 7.61
C PRO A 47 -2.29 1.12 7.62
N GLY A 48 -3.24 0.56 6.85
CA GLY A 48 -3.40 -0.88 6.72
C GLY A 48 -2.17 -1.58 6.15
N ILE A 49 -1.62 -1.06 5.04
CA ILE A 49 -0.42 -1.60 4.41
C ILE A 49 0.80 -1.46 5.33
N LEU A 50 0.93 -0.33 6.04
CA LEU A 50 2.01 -0.08 7.00
C LEU A 50 1.94 -1.04 8.19
N LEU A 51 0.78 -1.20 8.82
CA LEU A 51 0.60 -2.13 9.93
C LEU A 51 0.87 -3.57 9.51
N MET A 52 0.42 -3.96 8.32
CA MET A 52 0.71 -5.29 7.77
C MET A 52 2.22 -5.49 7.58
N THR A 53 2.90 -4.50 6.99
CA THR A 53 4.36 -4.54 6.77
C THR A 53 5.11 -4.63 8.10
N LEU A 54 4.76 -3.79 9.08
CA LEU A 54 5.36 -3.79 10.41
C LEU A 54 5.12 -5.10 11.16
N TYR A 55 3.89 -5.63 11.11
CA TYR A 55 3.57 -6.91 11.73
C TYR A 55 4.45 -8.04 11.20
N PHE A 56 4.67 -8.09 9.89
CA PHE A 56 5.52 -9.12 9.30
C PHE A 56 7.01 -8.92 9.57
N LEU A 57 7.49 -7.67 9.65
CA LEU A 57 8.87 -7.37 10.02
C LEU A 57 9.17 -7.70 11.47
N LEU A 58 8.27 -7.36 12.40
CA LEU A 58 8.47 -7.54 13.85
C LEU A 58 8.23 -8.99 14.32
N LYS A 59 7.42 -9.76 13.58
CA LYS A 59 7.16 -11.17 13.88
C LYS A 59 8.27 -12.11 13.41
N ASN A 60 9.17 -11.63 12.56
CA ASN A 60 10.31 -12.38 12.01
C ASN A 60 11.58 -12.16 12.80
#